data_AF-A0AAJ0FP72-F1
#
_entry.id   AF-A0AAJ0FP72-F1
#
_cell.length_a   1.000
_cell.length_b   1.000
_cell.length_c   1.000
_cell.angle_alpha   90.00
_cell.angle_beta   90.00
_cell.angle_gamma   90.00
#
_symmetry.space_group_name_H-M   'P 1'
#
loop_
_entity.id
_entity.type
_entity.pdbx_description
1 polymer ?
#
loop_
_entity_poly.entity_id
_entity_poly.type
_entity_poly.pdbx_seq_one_letter_code
_entity_poly.pdbx_strand_id
1 'polypeptide(L)'
;MVVLRWNAQDTSRSTYVWLPLHISGATVSMQNYLNWLPSTGRKGPKDKTYSATSATLKDGATLVSCAKCNDGQAIDSIGGPSGGSATWSNIHSASSAVTTIRIYYINTKNAVLYANMTINDKTPRLLSFLPPEDKGPQISILNVAFQKGDSNTMKISGRDATYAPSIDYIAVPQS
;
A
#
# COMPACT_ATOMS: atom_id res chain seq x y z
N MET A 1 -10.54 18.91 -8.58
CA MET A 1 -9.48 19.94 -8.39
C MET A 1 -8.19 19.23 -8.00
N VAL A 2 -7.04 19.75 -8.42
CA VAL A 2 -5.72 19.22 -8.03
C VAL A 2 -5.01 20.28 -7.20
N VAL A 3 -4.54 19.90 -6.00
CA VAL A 3 -3.72 20.75 -5.13
C VAL A 3 -2.41 20.04 -4.86
N LEU A 4 -1.30 20.78 -4.85
CA LEU A 4 0.00 20.25 -4.43
C LEU A 4 0.09 20.28 -2.90
N ARG A 5 0.29 19.12 -2.28
CA ARG A 5 0.76 19.05 -0.90
C ARG A 5 2.29 19.09 -0.93
N TRP A 6 2.81 20.31 -0.88
CA TRP A 6 4.23 20.55 -0.94
C TRP A 6 4.91 20.19 0.38
N ASN A 7 6.08 19.55 0.29
CA ASN A 7 6.97 19.31 1.43
C ASN A 7 8.28 20.06 1.21
N ALA A 8 8.50 21.09 2.04
CA ALA A 8 9.67 21.98 1.96
C ALA A 8 10.99 21.27 2.23
N GLN A 9 10.97 20.31 3.14
CA GLN A 9 12.16 19.63 3.66
C GLN A 9 12.58 18.46 2.77
N ASP A 10 11.64 17.94 1.97
CA ASP A 10 11.88 16.87 1.00
C ASP A 10 10.90 16.98 -0.17
N THR A 11 11.32 17.69 -1.22
CA THR A 11 10.47 17.96 -2.38
C THR A 11 10.08 16.69 -3.12
N SER A 12 10.87 15.62 -3.03
CA SER A 12 10.58 14.31 -3.63
C SER A 12 9.35 13.64 -3.01
N ARG A 13 8.94 14.08 -1.81
CA ARG A 13 7.71 13.65 -1.12
C ARG A 13 6.50 14.52 -1.40
N SER A 14 6.65 15.58 -2.19
CA SER A 14 5.50 16.40 -2.55
C SER A 14 4.50 15.54 -3.33
N THR A 15 3.26 15.53 -2.88
CA THR A 15 2.19 14.71 -3.46
C THR A 15 1.09 15.59 -4.00
N TYR A 16 0.32 15.05 -4.93
CA TYR A 16 -0.89 15.71 -5.38
C TYR A 16 -2.09 15.20 -4.58
N VAL A 17 -2.93 16.12 -4.12
CA VAL A 17 -4.23 15.83 -3.53
C VAL A 17 -5.29 16.12 -4.59
N TRP A 18 -5.99 15.07 -5.01
CA TRP A 18 -7.01 15.12 -6.04
C TRP A 18 -8.35 14.78 -5.39
N LEU A 19 -9.28 15.74 -5.36
CA LEU A 19 -10.60 15.57 -4.77
C LEU A 19 -11.71 16.12 -5.70
N PRO A 20 -12.93 15.55 -5.63
CA PRO A 20 -14.11 16.11 -6.28
C PRO A 20 -14.40 17.52 -5.75
N LEU A 21 -14.65 18.45 -6.68
CA LEU A 21 -15.10 19.80 -6.35
C LEU A 21 -16.61 19.86 -6.55
N HIS A 22 -17.37 20.11 -5.48
CA HIS A 22 -18.80 20.28 -5.52
C HIS A 22 -19.14 21.77 -5.45
N ILE A 23 -19.93 22.25 -6.41
CA ILE A 23 -20.41 23.63 -6.48
C ILE A 23 -21.94 23.58 -6.47
N SER A 24 -22.55 24.24 -5.50
CA SER A 24 -24.01 24.35 -5.36
C SER A 24 -24.37 25.78 -4.98
N GLY A 25 -24.88 26.54 -5.96
CA GLY A 25 -25.08 27.99 -5.79
C GLY A 25 -23.77 28.69 -5.43
N ALA A 26 -23.75 29.39 -4.30
CA ALA A 26 -22.56 30.06 -3.77
C ALA A 26 -21.67 29.15 -2.89
N THR A 27 -22.04 27.89 -2.67
CA THR A 27 -21.29 26.96 -1.82
C THR A 27 -20.33 26.13 -2.65
N VAL A 28 -19.05 26.15 -2.28
CA VAL A 28 -18.00 25.30 -2.83
C VAL A 28 -17.49 24.36 -1.74
N SER A 29 -17.45 23.06 -2.02
CA SER A 29 -16.94 22.06 -1.07
C SER A 29 -16.09 20.99 -1.76
N MET A 30 -15.17 20.40 -0.98
CA MET A 30 -14.37 19.25 -1.39
C MET A 30 -14.46 18.20 -0.30
N GLN A 31 -15.20 17.12 -0.55
CA GLN A 31 -15.25 16.00 0.38
C GLN A 31 -13.96 15.20 0.30
N ASN A 32 -13.35 14.93 1.45
CA ASN A 32 -12.15 14.10 1.52
C ASN A 32 -12.55 12.62 1.37
N TYR A 33 -11.98 11.96 0.36
CA TYR A 33 -12.16 10.54 0.12
C TYR A 33 -10.80 9.85 0.02
N LEU A 34 -10.66 8.71 0.70
CA LEU A 34 -9.47 7.86 0.58
C LEU A 34 -9.29 7.33 -0.86
N ASN A 35 -10.39 7.11 -1.57
CA ASN A 35 -10.47 6.77 -2.98
C ASN A 35 -11.81 7.28 -3.55
N TRP A 36 -11.82 7.66 -4.82
CA TRP A 36 -13.01 8.18 -5.50
C TRP A 36 -12.97 7.86 -7.00
N LEU A 37 -14.12 7.93 -7.65
CA LEU A 37 -14.27 7.67 -9.09
C LEU A 37 -14.24 9.01 -9.87
N PRO A 38 -13.20 9.26 -10.68
CA PRO A 38 -13.07 10.52 -11.43
C PRO A 38 -14.28 10.86 -12.30
N SER A 39 -14.87 9.87 -12.95
CA SER A 39 -16.00 10.04 -13.86
C SER A 39 -17.29 10.51 -13.18
N THR A 40 -17.46 10.24 -11.89
CA THR A 40 -18.70 10.56 -11.17
C THR A 40 -18.51 11.50 -9.99
N GLY A 41 -17.27 11.75 -9.57
CA GLY A 41 -16.96 12.51 -8.36
C GLY A 41 -17.42 11.84 -7.06
N ARG A 42 -17.83 10.56 -7.12
CA ARG A 42 -18.36 9.82 -5.97
C ARG A 42 -17.25 9.05 -5.25
N LYS A 43 -17.52 8.75 -3.97
CA LYS A 43 -16.68 7.85 -3.16
C LYS A 43 -16.43 6.53 -3.89
N GLY A 44 -15.19 6.05 -3.81
CA GLY A 44 -14.76 4.81 -4.43
C GLY A 44 -15.30 3.57 -3.71
N PRO A 45 -15.06 2.38 -4.29
CA PRO A 45 -15.37 1.10 -3.65
C PRO A 45 -14.73 0.99 -2.25
N LYS A 46 -15.34 0.20 -1.37
CA LYS A 46 -14.74 -0.16 -0.08
C LYS A 46 -13.53 -1.07 -0.29
N ASP A 47 -12.58 -1.01 0.63
CA ASP A 47 -11.44 -1.92 0.64
C ASP A 47 -11.79 -3.22 1.36
N LYS A 48 -11.16 -4.30 0.89
CA LYS A 48 -10.89 -5.49 1.70
C LYS A 48 -9.44 -5.42 2.15
N THR A 49 -9.21 -5.61 3.44
CA THR A 49 -7.87 -5.58 4.04
C THR A 49 -7.32 -6.99 4.22
N TYR A 50 -6.01 -7.13 4.07
CA TYR A 50 -5.26 -8.36 4.28
C TYR A 50 -4.14 -8.06 5.28
N SER A 51 -4.30 -8.53 6.50
CA SER A 51 -3.43 -8.23 7.64
C SER A 51 -2.08 -8.92 7.54
N ALA A 52 -1.09 -8.41 8.28
CA ALA A 52 0.21 -9.06 8.50
C ALA A 52 0.04 -10.53 8.94
N THR A 53 -0.89 -10.80 9.84
CA THR A 53 -1.13 -12.13 10.42
C THR A 53 -1.72 -13.14 9.45
N SER A 54 -2.30 -12.68 8.33
CA SER A 54 -2.83 -13.55 7.28
C SER A 54 -1.79 -13.97 6.23
N ALA A 55 -0.58 -13.42 6.28
CA ALA A 55 0.49 -13.74 5.34
C ALA A 55 1.19 -15.05 5.69
N THR A 56 1.56 -15.81 4.66
CA THR A 56 2.56 -16.89 4.80
C THR A 56 3.95 -16.28 4.76
N LEU A 57 4.73 -16.50 5.81
CA LEU A 57 6.10 -15.98 5.95
C LEU A 57 7.12 -17.06 5.59
N LYS A 58 8.22 -16.65 4.94
CA LYS A 58 9.34 -17.52 4.60
C LYS A 58 10.69 -16.83 4.83
N ASP A 59 11.72 -17.66 4.92
CA ASP A 59 13.13 -17.25 4.79
C ASP A 59 13.57 -16.15 5.78
N GLY A 60 13.04 -16.23 7.01
CA GLY A 60 13.40 -15.32 8.10
C GLY A 60 12.47 -14.12 8.31
N ALA A 61 11.44 -13.93 7.47
CA ALA A 61 10.40 -12.96 7.75
C ALA A 61 9.60 -13.38 9.00
N THR A 62 9.30 -12.42 9.89
CA THR A 62 8.66 -12.69 11.19
C THR A 62 7.51 -11.72 11.48
N LEU A 63 6.57 -12.13 12.32
CA LEU A 63 5.61 -11.21 12.92
C LEU A 63 6.24 -10.52 14.13
N VAL A 64 6.02 -9.22 14.24
CA VAL A 64 6.46 -8.39 15.36
C VAL A 64 5.30 -7.56 15.90
N SER A 65 5.32 -7.31 17.21
CA SER A 65 4.34 -6.44 17.86
C SER A 65 4.46 -5.00 17.38
N CYS A 66 3.33 -4.41 17.01
CA CYS A 66 3.24 -3.04 16.54
C CYS A 66 1.97 -2.39 17.08
N ALA A 67 2.08 -1.66 18.20
CA ALA A 67 0.92 -1.06 18.89
C ALA A 67 0.14 -0.02 18.05
N LYS A 68 0.70 0.44 16.94
CA LYS A 68 0.09 1.43 16.04
C LYS A 68 -0.40 0.83 14.73
N CYS A 69 -0.17 -0.46 14.54
CA CYS A 69 -0.65 -1.21 13.39
C CYS A 69 -2.10 -1.61 13.59
N ASN A 70 -2.83 -1.85 12.50
CA ASN A 70 -4.27 -2.08 12.55
C ASN A 70 -4.66 -3.25 13.48
N ASP A 71 -3.88 -4.33 13.43
CA ASP A 71 -4.13 -5.54 14.23
C ASP A 71 -3.06 -5.76 15.32
N GLY A 72 -2.33 -4.71 15.69
CA GLY A 72 -1.27 -4.80 16.70
C GLY A 72 -0.02 -5.56 16.25
N GLN A 73 0.08 -5.95 14.98
CA GLN A 73 1.16 -6.77 14.40
C GLN A 73 1.63 -6.17 13.07
N ALA A 74 2.91 -6.36 12.77
CA ALA A 74 3.51 -6.11 11.46
C ALA A 74 4.40 -7.28 11.06
N ILE A 75 4.66 -7.44 9.77
CA ILE A 75 5.69 -8.35 9.26
C ILE A 75 6.99 -7.59 9.19
N ASP A 76 8.06 -8.12 9.79
CA ASP A 76 9.41 -7.59 9.74
C ASP A 76 10.38 -8.58 9.07
N SER A 77 11.63 -8.18 8.90
CA SER A 77 12.70 -9.01 8.32
C SER A 77 12.38 -9.52 6.89
N ILE A 78 11.60 -8.75 6.12
CA ILE A 78 11.40 -9.01 4.69
C ILE A 78 12.68 -8.59 3.95
N GLY A 79 13.25 -9.50 3.16
CA GLY A 79 14.52 -9.32 2.49
C GLY A 79 15.71 -9.74 3.35
N GLY A 80 16.75 -8.91 3.37
CA GLY A 80 17.97 -9.20 4.10
C GLY A 80 18.78 -10.36 3.51
N PRO A 81 19.85 -10.80 4.20
CA PRO A 81 20.72 -11.87 3.74
C PRO A 81 20.02 -13.23 3.57
N SER A 82 18.98 -13.50 4.36
CA SER A 82 18.20 -14.73 4.26
C SER A 82 17.15 -14.69 3.14
N GLY A 83 16.81 -13.51 2.61
CA GLY A 83 15.84 -13.37 1.54
C GLY A 83 14.37 -13.46 2.00
N GLY A 84 14.07 -13.01 3.22
CA GLY A 84 12.76 -13.09 3.84
C GLY A 84 11.62 -12.59 2.95
N SER A 85 10.47 -13.26 3.00
CA SER A 85 9.32 -12.86 2.19
C SER A 85 7.98 -13.12 2.87
N ALA A 86 6.99 -12.35 2.45
CA ALA A 86 5.60 -12.45 2.89
C ALA A 86 4.69 -12.67 1.68
N THR A 87 3.80 -13.66 1.77
CA THR A 87 2.85 -13.96 0.70
C THR A 87 1.43 -13.96 1.23
N TRP A 88 0.59 -13.10 0.66
CA TRP A 88 -0.85 -13.12 0.84
C TRP A 88 -1.47 -13.92 -0.29
N SER A 89 -2.26 -14.92 0.09
CA SER A 89 -3.05 -15.72 -0.83
C SER A 89 -4.52 -15.35 -0.71
N ASN A 90 -5.34 -15.84 -1.62
CA ASN A 90 -6.78 -15.66 -1.58
C ASN A 90 -7.21 -14.17 -1.69
N ILE A 91 -6.45 -13.37 -2.45
CA ILE A 91 -6.78 -11.97 -2.67
C ILE A 91 -7.95 -11.89 -3.66
N HIS A 92 -9.07 -11.37 -3.17
CA HIS A 92 -10.27 -11.10 -3.95
C HIS A 92 -10.13 -9.86 -4.83
N SER A 93 -10.50 -10.00 -6.10
CA SER A 93 -10.83 -8.90 -6.99
C SER A 93 -12.20 -9.12 -7.63
N ALA A 94 -13.05 -8.09 -7.65
CA ALA A 94 -14.38 -8.19 -8.26
C ALA A 94 -14.33 -8.16 -9.81
N SER A 95 -13.22 -7.70 -10.38
CA SER A 95 -13.01 -7.60 -11.83
C SER A 95 -11.57 -7.96 -12.25
N SER A 96 -11.39 -8.37 -13.51
CA SER A 96 -10.05 -8.54 -14.12
C SER A 96 -9.58 -7.21 -14.71
N ALA A 97 -9.32 -6.24 -13.83
CA ALA A 97 -8.90 -4.89 -14.20
C ALA A 97 -7.63 -4.47 -13.45
N VAL A 98 -7.03 -3.37 -13.88
CA VAL A 98 -5.97 -2.72 -13.11
C VAL A 98 -6.61 -2.00 -11.93
N THR A 99 -6.18 -2.35 -10.72
CA THR A 99 -6.63 -1.76 -9.46
C THR A 99 -5.47 -1.10 -8.75
N THR A 100 -5.71 0.08 -8.19
CA THR A 100 -4.77 0.79 -7.33
C THR A 100 -4.94 0.29 -5.90
N ILE A 101 -3.96 -0.44 -5.40
CA ILE A 101 -3.94 -0.95 -4.01
C ILE A 101 -3.04 -0.08 -3.13
N ARG A 102 -3.25 -0.20 -1.83
CA ARG A 102 -2.48 0.48 -0.79
C ARG A 102 -1.74 -0.54 0.06
N ILE A 103 -0.48 -0.26 0.33
CA ILE A 103 0.37 -1.05 1.21
C ILE A 103 0.68 -0.17 2.42
N TYR A 104 0.19 -0.58 3.58
CA TYR A 104 0.45 0.09 4.85
C TYR A 104 1.74 -0.46 5.44
N TYR A 105 2.70 0.42 5.72
CA TYR A 105 4.06 0.04 6.08
C TYR A 105 4.65 0.93 7.19
N ILE A 106 5.68 0.43 7.84
CA ILE A 106 6.50 1.15 8.81
C ILE A 106 7.94 1.15 8.30
N ASN A 107 8.42 2.32 7.92
CA ASN A 107 9.83 2.54 7.65
C ASN A 107 10.48 3.22 8.86
N THR A 108 11.42 2.55 9.50
CA THR A 108 12.17 3.07 10.66
C THR A 108 13.50 3.71 10.27
N LYS A 109 13.83 3.73 8.98
CA LYS A 109 15.07 4.29 8.44
C LYS A 109 14.84 5.70 7.90
N ASN A 110 15.84 6.56 8.04
CA ASN A 110 15.87 7.90 7.43
C ASN A 110 16.24 7.86 5.94
N ALA A 111 15.82 6.81 5.23
CA ALA A 111 16.10 6.59 3.82
C ALA A 111 14.93 5.87 3.16
N VAL A 112 14.78 6.06 1.84
CA VAL A 112 13.80 5.31 1.05
C VAL A 112 14.20 3.83 1.05
N LEU A 113 13.28 2.96 1.46
CA LEU A 113 13.43 1.52 1.34
C LEU A 113 12.70 1.01 0.09
N TYR A 114 13.07 -0.18 -0.35
CA TYR A 114 12.50 -0.78 -1.55
C TYR A 114 12.14 -2.24 -1.31
N ALA A 115 11.07 -2.68 -1.96
CA ALA A 115 10.69 -4.09 -2.00
C ALA A 115 10.27 -4.50 -3.42
N ASN A 116 10.46 -5.78 -3.70
CA ASN A 116 9.94 -6.43 -4.89
C ASN A 116 8.52 -6.91 -4.61
N MET A 117 7.59 -6.51 -5.48
CA MET A 117 6.17 -6.84 -5.43
C MET A 117 5.85 -7.80 -6.59
N THR A 118 5.48 -9.03 -6.26
CA THR A 118 5.13 -10.07 -7.23
C THR A 118 3.64 -10.39 -7.12
N ILE A 119 2.91 -10.26 -8.24
CA ILE A 119 1.47 -10.53 -8.32
C ILE A 119 1.26 -11.75 -9.20
N ASN A 120 0.58 -12.78 -8.69
CA ASN A 120 0.29 -14.01 -9.43
C ASN A 120 1.55 -14.58 -10.12
N ASP A 121 2.67 -14.61 -9.39
CA ASP A 121 3.98 -15.10 -9.85
C ASP A 121 4.55 -14.43 -11.12
N LYS A 122 4.05 -13.24 -11.47
CA LYS A 122 4.57 -12.43 -12.57
C LYS A 122 5.88 -11.73 -12.21
N THR A 123 6.51 -11.10 -13.22
CA THR A 123 7.72 -10.30 -13.06
C THR A 123 7.59 -9.34 -11.87
N PRO A 124 8.54 -9.38 -10.91
CA PRO A 124 8.52 -8.49 -9.76
C PRO A 124 8.59 -7.03 -10.18
N ARG A 125 7.84 -6.19 -9.48
CA ARG A 125 7.89 -4.73 -9.63
C ARG A 125 8.49 -4.11 -8.40
N LEU A 126 9.42 -3.18 -8.61
CA LEU A 126 10.01 -2.44 -7.51
C LEU A 126 9.03 -1.38 -6.99
N LEU A 127 8.83 -1.36 -5.68
CA LEU A 127 8.06 -0.33 -4.99
C LEU A 127 8.94 0.38 -3.97
N SER A 128 8.80 1.70 -3.90
CA SER A 128 9.48 2.56 -2.92
C SER A 128 8.62 2.78 -1.68
N PHE A 129 9.31 2.95 -0.55
CA PHE A 129 8.72 3.20 0.76
C PHE A 129 9.48 4.36 1.39
N LEU A 130 8.82 5.50 1.50
CA LEU A 130 9.43 6.75 1.94
C LEU A 130 9.83 6.66 3.43
N PRO A 131 10.82 7.46 3.88
CA PRO A 131 11.21 7.58 5.29
C PRO A 131 10.02 7.98 6.18
N PRO A 132 10.10 7.79 7.50
CA PRO A 132 8.98 8.11 8.37
C PRO A 132 8.64 9.61 8.38
N GLU A 133 7.35 9.94 8.24
CA GLU A 133 6.83 11.32 8.43
C GLU A 133 6.28 11.52 9.85
N ASP A 134 5.76 10.44 10.43
CA ASP A 134 5.23 10.38 11.78
C ASP A 134 5.63 9.05 12.43
N LYS A 135 5.04 8.76 13.59
CA LYS A 135 5.31 7.51 14.31
C LYS A 135 4.35 6.36 13.94
N GLY A 136 3.59 6.43 12.84
CA GLY A 136 2.54 5.47 12.48
C GLY A 136 2.73 4.81 11.09
N PRO A 137 1.84 3.88 10.70
CA PRO A 137 1.86 3.29 9.38
C PRO A 137 1.64 4.33 8.26
N GLN A 138 2.48 4.28 7.23
CA GLN A 138 2.40 5.08 6.02
C GLN A 138 1.89 4.26 4.85
N ILE A 139 1.56 4.93 3.74
CA ILE A 139 0.94 4.30 2.57
C ILE A 139 1.84 4.44 1.36
N SER A 140 2.19 3.30 0.76
CA SER A 140 2.70 3.23 -0.61
C SER A 140 1.60 2.67 -1.53
N ILE A 141 1.58 3.14 -2.77
CA ILE A 141 0.53 2.80 -3.73
C ILE A 141 1.12 1.96 -4.87
N LEU A 142 0.39 0.91 -5.27
CA LEU A 142 0.77 0.07 -6.40
C LEU A 142 -0.44 -0.17 -7.32
N ASN A 143 -0.26 0.00 -8.62
CA ASN A 143 -1.27 -0.37 -9.61
C ASN A 143 -1.03 -1.83 -10.02
N VAL A 144 -1.98 -2.73 -9.80
CA VAL A 144 -1.83 -4.16 -10.06
C VAL A 144 -2.96 -4.68 -10.93
N ALA A 145 -2.69 -5.67 -11.78
CA ALA A 145 -3.71 -6.37 -12.54
C ALA A 145 -4.04 -7.69 -11.84
N PHE A 146 -5.13 -7.70 -11.08
CA PHE A 146 -5.68 -8.92 -10.50
C PHE A 146 -6.61 -9.60 -11.50
N GLN A 147 -6.75 -10.92 -11.35
CA GLN A 147 -7.80 -11.69 -11.99
C GLN A 147 -9.07 -11.63 -11.14
N LYS A 148 -10.23 -11.65 -11.78
CA LYS A 148 -11.51 -11.76 -11.07
C LYS A 148 -11.55 -13.01 -10.19
N GLY A 149 -12.09 -12.87 -8.99
CA GLY A 149 -12.23 -13.93 -7.99
C GLY A 149 -11.13 -13.90 -6.94
N ASP A 150 -11.00 -15.00 -6.21
CA ASP A 150 -10.15 -15.10 -5.02
C ASP A 150 -8.78 -15.71 -5.31
N SER A 151 -8.46 -16.11 -6.53
CA SER A 151 -7.22 -16.86 -6.79
C SER A 151 -5.95 -16.01 -6.83
N ASN A 152 -6.01 -14.72 -6.48
CA ASN A 152 -4.85 -13.86 -6.59
C ASN A 152 -3.88 -14.03 -5.42
N THR A 153 -2.60 -13.90 -5.73
CA THR A 153 -1.51 -13.86 -4.76
C THR A 153 -0.74 -12.56 -4.88
N MET A 154 -0.23 -12.10 -3.73
CA MET A 154 0.73 -11.02 -3.66
C MET A 154 1.88 -11.46 -2.77
N LYS A 155 3.10 -11.45 -3.32
CA LYS A 155 4.34 -11.67 -2.58
C LYS A 155 5.12 -10.37 -2.49
N ILE A 156 5.64 -10.10 -1.29
CA ILE A 156 6.61 -9.04 -1.01
C ILE A 156 7.92 -9.69 -0.59
N SER A 157 9.01 -9.27 -1.22
CA SER A 157 10.37 -9.69 -0.87
C SER A 157 11.36 -8.53 -0.92
N GLY A 158 12.52 -8.70 -0.30
CA GLY A 158 13.62 -7.73 -0.41
C GLY A 158 14.14 -7.54 -1.84
N ARG A 159 14.91 -6.47 -2.01
CA ARG A 159 15.68 -6.16 -3.22
C ARG A 159 17.16 -6.36 -2.92
N ASP A 160 17.89 -7.12 -3.73
CA ASP A 160 19.36 -7.21 -3.67
C ASP A 160 19.93 -7.48 -2.24
N ALA A 161 19.31 -8.42 -1.51
CA ALA A 161 19.61 -8.75 -0.11
C ALA A 161 19.44 -7.60 0.92
N THR A 162 18.79 -6.50 0.53
CA THR A 162 18.39 -5.41 1.44
C THR A 162 17.05 -5.69 2.11
N TYR A 163 16.82 -5.06 3.26
CA TYR A 163 15.55 -5.14 3.97
C TYR A 163 14.51 -4.18 3.37
N ALA A 164 13.29 -4.70 3.18
CA ALA A 164 12.09 -3.92 2.95
C ALA A 164 11.61 -3.29 4.30
N PRO A 165 10.69 -2.31 4.29
CA PRO A 165 10.06 -1.87 5.53
C PRO A 165 9.19 -2.98 6.15
N SER A 166 8.82 -2.80 7.42
CA SER A 166 7.83 -3.66 8.03
C SER A 166 6.45 -3.40 7.43
N ILE A 167 5.63 -4.43 7.24
CA ILE A 167 4.32 -4.34 6.57
C ILE A 167 3.20 -4.59 7.57
N ASP A 168 2.24 -3.66 7.67
CA ASP A 168 1.06 -3.77 8.54
C ASP A 168 -0.07 -4.54 7.84
N TYR A 169 -0.62 -3.99 6.76
CA TYR A 169 -1.65 -4.65 5.96
C TYR A 169 -1.65 -4.13 4.52
N ILE A 170 -2.35 -4.87 3.65
CA ILE A 170 -2.65 -4.46 2.28
C ILE A 170 -4.15 -4.15 2.19
N ALA A 171 -4.50 -3.04 1.55
CA ALA A 171 -5.89 -2.69 1.27
C ALA A 171 -6.16 -2.77 -0.24
N VAL A 172 -7.13 -3.60 -0.61
CA VAL A 172 -7.53 -3.84 -2.00
C VAL A 172 -8.95 -3.34 -2.22
N PRO A 173 -9.16 -2.31 -3.05
CA PRO A 173 -10.49 -1.85 -3.42
C PRO A 173 -11.33 -2.95 -4.08
N GLN A 174 -12.60 -3.05 -3.70
CA GLN A 174 -13.54 -4.07 -4.19
C GLN A 174 -14.48 -3.47 -5.26
N SER A 175 -14.00 -3.43 -6.52
CA SER A 175 -14.73 -2.89 -7.70
C SER A 175 -14.76 -3.84 -8.89
#